data_AF-A0A8I1SMN2-F1
#
_entry.id   AF-A0A8I1SMN2-F1
#
_cell.length_a   1.000
_cell.length_b   1.000
_cell.length_c   1.000
_cell.angle_alpha   90.00
_cell.angle_beta   90.00
_cell.angle_gamma   90.00
#
_symmetry.space_group_name_H-M   'P 1'
#
loop_
_entity.id
_entity.type
_entity.pdbx_description
1 polymer ?
#
loop_
_entity_poly.entity_id
_entity_poly.type
_entity_poly.pdbx_seq_one_letter_code
_entity_poly.pdbx_strand_id
1 'polypeptide(L)'
;MVKLKEFSVDFDCNGMTPFFQVHQDNRVRFDIDALNMANLKLIINDIFNKDKQINAIVVSEYIVNNKRKSAKTRIGQVIHLKNWKEHVVLEEGTSDGIVYSTIGSLNPTDVYNYCLSVKKGLTRAYIAFHSNEYLLYVSSDVIDIISSNATNISKLKDRYNDFYDRYYEGNAHIYG
;
A
#
# COMPACT_ATOMS: atom_id res chain seq x y z
N MET A 1 8.38 -4.54 -11.87
CA MET A 1 7.02 -4.68 -11.30
C MET A 1 6.68 -6.08 -10.77
N VAL A 2 5.84 -6.13 -9.74
CA VAL A 2 5.06 -7.31 -9.33
C VAL A 2 3.58 -7.05 -9.64
N LYS A 3 2.90 -7.99 -10.32
CA LYS A 3 1.49 -7.80 -10.73
C LYS A 3 0.50 -8.21 -9.65
N LEU A 4 -0.24 -7.25 -9.10
CA LEU A 4 -1.36 -7.45 -8.18
C LEU A 4 -2.68 -7.48 -8.97
N LYS A 5 -2.88 -8.58 -9.70
CA LYS A 5 -3.95 -8.72 -10.71
C LYS A 5 -5.35 -8.46 -10.18
N GLU A 6 -5.62 -8.83 -8.93
CA GLU A 6 -6.92 -8.64 -8.27
C GLU A 6 -7.34 -7.17 -8.16
N PHE A 7 -6.37 -6.26 -8.20
CA PHE A 7 -6.59 -4.82 -8.09
C PHE A 7 -6.29 -4.07 -9.39
N SER A 8 -5.92 -4.76 -10.47
CA SER A 8 -5.41 -4.14 -11.70
C SER A 8 -4.23 -3.21 -11.45
N VAL A 9 -3.32 -3.59 -10.53
CA VAL A 9 -2.15 -2.79 -10.12
C VAL A 9 -0.86 -3.51 -10.48
N ASP A 10 0.02 -2.81 -11.18
CA ASP A 10 1.44 -3.15 -11.30
C ASP A 10 2.20 -2.46 -10.16
N PHE A 11 2.60 -3.25 -9.15
CA PHE A 11 3.33 -2.75 -8.00
C PHE A 11 4.80 -2.54 -8.39
N ASP A 12 5.13 -1.29 -8.71
CA ASP A 12 6.46 -0.87 -9.16
C ASP A 12 6.89 0.43 -8.47
N CYS A 13 8.03 0.44 -7.79
CA CYS A 13 8.53 1.65 -7.14
C CYS A 13 9.11 2.69 -8.11
N ASN A 14 9.33 2.31 -9.37
CA ASN A 14 9.78 3.20 -10.43
C ASN A 14 8.63 3.66 -11.34
N GLY A 15 7.41 3.14 -11.13
CA GLY A 15 6.22 3.43 -11.92
C GLY A 15 5.22 4.37 -11.23
N MET A 16 4.01 4.46 -11.80
CA MET A 16 2.90 5.17 -11.16
C MET A 16 2.49 4.49 -9.85
N THR A 17 2.10 5.26 -8.83
CA THR A 17 1.59 4.66 -7.59
C THR A 17 0.27 3.93 -7.86
N PRO A 18 -0.09 2.92 -7.04
CA PRO A 18 -1.32 2.15 -7.23
C PRO A 18 -2.57 3.02 -7.43
N PHE A 19 -2.66 4.16 -6.73
CA PHE A 19 -3.80 5.07 -6.81
C PHE A 19 -4.06 5.59 -8.23
N PHE A 20 -3.02 5.87 -9.02
CA PHE A 20 -3.17 6.41 -10.36
C PHE A 20 -3.33 5.34 -11.45
N GLN A 21 -3.33 4.06 -11.08
CA GLN A 21 -3.50 2.95 -12.02
C GLN A 21 -4.95 2.47 -12.16
N VAL A 22 -5.85 2.95 -11.28
CA VAL A 22 -7.24 2.47 -11.22
C VAL A 22 -8.24 3.61 -11.36
N HIS A 23 -9.47 3.27 -11.78
CA HIS A 23 -10.57 4.23 -11.90
C HIS A 23 -10.92 4.87 -10.55
N GLN A 24 -11.43 6.10 -10.56
CA GLN A 24 -11.79 6.85 -9.35
C GLN A 24 -12.81 6.11 -8.46
N ASP A 25 -13.68 5.30 -9.04
CA ASP A 25 -14.68 4.50 -8.32
C ASP A 25 -14.07 3.31 -7.58
N ASN A 26 -12.82 2.96 -7.88
CA ASN A 26 -12.09 1.83 -7.31
C ASN A 26 -11.01 2.25 -6.32
N ARG A 27 -10.93 3.54 -5.97
CA ARG A 27 -9.93 4.08 -5.05
C ARG A 27 -10.49 5.17 -4.13
N VAL A 28 -9.85 5.33 -2.98
CA VAL A 28 -10.02 6.46 -2.07
C VAL A 28 -8.68 6.80 -1.43
N ARG A 29 -8.40 8.08 -1.24
CA ARG A 29 -7.16 8.60 -0.65
C ARG A 29 -7.46 9.34 0.64
N PHE A 30 -6.61 9.17 1.63
CA PHE A 30 -6.62 9.95 2.87
C PHE A 30 -5.26 10.58 3.10
N ASP A 31 -5.25 11.85 3.48
CA ASP A 31 -4.06 12.51 4.02
C ASP A 31 -3.77 11.91 5.41
N ILE A 32 -2.58 11.34 5.58
CA ILE A 32 -2.19 10.67 6.82
C ILE A 32 -2.07 11.65 7.98
N ASP A 33 -1.75 12.92 7.70
CA ASP A 33 -1.61 13.96 8.70
C ASP A 33 -2.96 14.48 9.19
N ALA A 34 -3.94 14.56 8.28
CA ALA A 34 -5.33 14.89 8.61
C ALA A 34 -6.04 13.82 9.44
N LEU A 35 -5.61 12.55 9.35
CA LEU A 35 -6.20 11.46 10.12
C LEU A 35 -5.72 11.48 11.59
N ASN A 36 -6.68 11.59 12.51
CA ASN A 36 -6.43 11.29 13.92
C ASN A 36 -6.29 9.76 14.15
N MET A 37 -5.75 9.38 15.31
CA MET A 37 -5.47 7.96 15.63
C MET A 37 -6.72 7.08 15.65
N ALA A 38 -7.89 7.63 16.02
CA ALA A 38 -9.14 6.89 16.07
C ALA A 38 -9.67 6.62 14.65
N ASN A 39 -9.67 7.62 13.77
CA ASN A 39 -10.09 7.50 12.38
C ASN A 39 -9.18 6.52 11.62
N LEU A 40 -7.86 6.63 11.78
CA LEU A 40 -6.92 5.67 11.20
C LEU A 40 -7.24 4.24 11.63
N LYS A 41 -7.47 4.00 12.92
CA LYS A 41 -7.80 2.67 13.44
C LYS A 41 -9.14 2.15 12.89
N LEU A 42 -10.15 3.02 12.76
CA LEU A 42 -11.44 2.66 12.19
C LEU A 42 -11.30 2.26 10.72
N ILE A 43 -10.58 3.05 9.92
CA ILE A 43 -10.34 2.77 8.50
C ILE A 43 -9.67 1.41 8.32
N ILE A 44 -8.60 1.14 9.09
CA ILE A 44 -7.89 -0.14 9.00
C ILE A 44 -8.79 -1.33 9.38
N ASN A 45 -9.62 -1.19 10.42
CA ASN A 45 -10.54 -2.27 10.82
C ASN A 45 -11.67 -2.49 9.81
N ASP A 46 -12.12 -1.44 9.12
CA ASP A 46 -13.17 -1.54 8.10
C ASP A 46 -12.71 -2.34 6.88
N ILE A 47 -11.48 -2.09 6.42
CA ILE A 47 -10.94 -2.75 5.22
C ILE A 47 -10.34 -4.14 5.55
N PHE A 48 -9.77 -4.28 6.74
CA PHE A 48 -9.15 -5.51 7.23
C PHE A 48 -9.85 -5.95 8.53
N ASN A 49 -11.04 -6.53 8.39
CA ASN A 49 -11.71 -7.18 9.50
C ASN A 49 -10.93 -8.45 9.94
N LYS A 50 -11.29 -9.03 11.10
CA LYS A 50 -10.52 -10.10 11.74
C LYS A 50 -10.42 -11.40 10.95
N ASP A 51 -11.29 -11.61 9.96
CA ASP A 51 -11.36 -12.86 9.20
C ASP A 51 -10.53 -12.82 7.90
N LYS A 52 -9.95 -11.66 7.57
CA LYS A 52 -9.17 -11.48 6.35
C LYS A 52 -7.71 -11.86 6.55
N GLN A 53 -7.20 -12.68 5.64
CA GLN A 53 -5.76 -12.91 5.52
C GLN A 53 -5.09 -11.66 4.94
N ILE A 54 -4.32 -10.96 5.78
CA ILE A 54 -3.58 -9.77 5.35
C ILE A 54 -2.16 -10.18 4.99
N ASN A 55 -1.71 -9.75 3.82
CA ASN A 55 -0.33 -9.84 3.38
C ASN A 55 0.22 -8.43 3.14
N ALA A 56 1.53 -8.27 3.18
CA ALA A 56 2.20 -7.07 2.71
C ALA A 56 3.14 -7.41 1.56
N ILE A 57 3.30 -6.47 0.64
CA ILE A 57 4.35 -6.45 -0.37
C ILE A 57 5.17 -5.17 -0.18
N VAL A 58 6.49 -5.30 -0.12
CA VAL A 58 7.41 -4.19 0.19
C VAL A 58 8.68 -4.28 -0.64
N VAL A 59 9.25 -3.14 -1.05
CA VAL A 59 10.62 -3.11 -1.57
C VAL A 59 11.59 -3.28 -0.41
N SER A 60 12.29 -4.41 -0.35
CA SER A 60 13.21 -4.73 0.74
C SER A 60 14.65 -4.41 0.39
N GLU A 61 15.03 -4.54 -0.88
CA GLU A 61 16.38 -4.30 -1.36
C GLU A 61 16.40 -3.80 -2.81
N TYR A 62 17.51 -3.17 -3.17
CA TYR A 62 17.88 -2.81 -4.55
C TYR A 62 19.12 -3.60 -4.95
N ILE A 63 19.17 -4.04 -6.20
CA ILE A 63 20.34 -4.68 -6.80
C ILE A 63 21.02 -3.64 -7.68
N VAL A 64 22.26 -3.31 -7.36
CA VAL A 64 23.07 -2.35 -8.14
C VAL A 64 24.46 -2.94 -8.33
N ASN A 65 24.91 -3.06 -9.57
CA ASN A 65 26.17 -3.70 -9.94
C ASN A 65 26.32 -5.10 -9.32
N ASN A 66 25.31 -5.97 -9.48
CA ASN A 66 25.26 -7.32 -8.89
C ASN A 66 25.32 -7.37 -7.34
N LYS A 67 25.16 -6.24 -6.65
CA LYS A 67 25.18 -6.19 -5.17
C LYS A 67 23.82 -5.77 -4.64
N ARG A 68 23.32 -6.55 -3.68
CA ARG A 68 22.11 -6.21 -2.92
C ARG A 68 22.41 -5.12 -1.90
N LYS A 69 21.56 -4.10 -1.87
CA LYS A 69 21.57 -2.99 -0.93
C LYS A 69 20.21 -2.90 -0.27
N SER A 70 20.18 -3.02 1.05
CA SER A 70 18.94 -2.88 1.81
C SER A 70 18.26 -1.54 1.56
N ALA A 71 16.93 -1.55 1.37
CA ALA A 71 16.09 -0.37 1.31
C ALA A 71 15.90 0.29 2.69
N LYS A 72 16.46 -0.29 3.77
CA LYS A 72 16.42 0.24 5.15
C LYS A 72 15.00 0.56 5.62
N THR A 73 14.05 -0.29 5.27
CA THR A 73 12.61 -0.09 5.49
C THR A 73 12.20 -0.02 6.97
N ARG A 74 13.00 -0.60 7.88
CA ARG A 74 12.73 -0.69 9.33
C ARG A 74 11.38 -1.33 9.70
N ILE A 75 10.68 -1.97 8.75
CA ILE A 75 9.37 -2.60 8.97
C ILE A 75 9.41 -3.65 10.09
N GLY A 76 10.53 -4.35 10.26
CA GLY A 76 10.73 -5.33 11.33
C GLY A 76 10.74 -4.75 12.75
N GLN A 77 10.83 -3.42 12.90
CA GLN A 77 10.70 -2.74 14.20
C GLN A 77 9.23 -2.58 14.62
N VAL A 78 8.29 -2.74 13.68
CA VAL A 78 6.87 -2.45 13.89
C VAL A 78 6.00 -3.67 13.63
N ILE A 79 6.38 -4.50 12.65
CA ILE A 79 5.68 -5.69 12.23
C ILE A 79 6.59 -6.89 12.47
N HIS A 80 6.04 -7.95 13.04
CA HIS A 80 6.75 -9.20 13.18
C HIS A 80 6.82 -9.93 11.83
N LEU A 81 8.04 -10.07 11.29
CA LEU A 81 8.26 -10.63 9.96
C LEU A 81 8.15 -12.16 9.98
N LYS A 82 7.00 -12.68 9.52
CA LYS A 82 6.75 -14.10 9.30
C LYS A 82 6.48 -14.37 7.82
N ASN A 83 6.77 -15.60 7.38
CA ASN A 83 6.47 -16.05 6.02
C ASN A 83 7.07 -15.17 4.92
N TRP A 84 8.27 -14.63 5.15
CA TRP A 84 9.00 -13.78 4.21
C TRP A 84 9.34 -14.53 2.93
N LYS A 85 8.97 -13.97 1.77
CA LYS A 85 9.36 -14.50 0.46
C LYS A 85 9.83 -13.36 -0.44
N GLU A 86 10.86 -13.61 -1.23
CA GLU A 86 11.46 -12.61 -2.12
C GLU A 86 11.09 -12.86 -3.58
N HIS A 87 10.94 -11.75 -4.30
CA HIS A 87 10.65 -11.67 -5.72
C HIS A 87 11.65 -10.70 -6.33
N VAL A 88 12.63 -11.23 -7.06
CA VAL A 88 13.65 -10.44 -7.74
C VAL A 88 13.12 -10.03 -9.10
N VAL A 89 13.13 -8.73 -9.39
CA VAL A 89 12.80 -8.17 -10.69
C VAL A 89 14.04 -7.45 -11.21
N LEU A 90 14.62 -7.96 -12.30
CA LEU A 90 15.77 -7.36 -12.94
C LEU A 90 15.34 -6.39 -14.05
N GLU A 91 16.13 -5.36 -14.25
CA GLU A 91 16.03 -4.49 -15.42
C GLU A 91 16.52 -5.22 -16.67
N GLU A 92 15.85 -4.96 -17.80
CA GLU A 92 16.17 -5.64 -19.05
C GLU A 92 17.59 -5.29 -19.52
N GLY A 93 18.39 -6.31 -19.81
CA GLY A 93 19.76 -6.14 -20.31
C GLY A 93 20.79 -5.70 -19.25
N THR A 94 20.44 -5.67 -17.96
CA THR A 94 21.37 -5.33 -16.88
C THR A 94 21.37 -6.38 -15.75
N SER A 95 22.28 -6.21 -14.79
CA SER A 95 22.29 -6.94 -13.52
C SER A 95 21.54 -6.23 -12.39
N ASP A 96 20.99 -5.05 -12.69
CA ASP A 96 20.38 -4.18 -11.70
C ASP A 96 18.90 -4.52 -11.57
N GLY A 97 18.31 -4.16 -10.44
CA GLY A 97 16.94 -4.58 -10.16
C GLY A 97 16.45 -4.27 -8.76
N ILE A 98 15.28 -4.80 -8.45
CA ILE A 98 14.57 -4.55 -7.20
C ILE A 98 14.16 -5.90 -6.60
N VAL A 99 14.34 -6.02 -5.29
CA VAL A 99 13.83 -7.15 -4.51
C VAL A 99 12.55 -6.71 -3.81
N TYR A 100 11.44 -7.28 -4.25
CA TYR A 100 10.15 -7.16 -3.58
C TYR A 100 10.01 -8.33 -2.61
N SER A 101 9.54 -8.06 -1.41
CA SER A 101 9.32 -9.10 -0.40
C SER A 101 7.87 -9.13 0.02
N THR A 102 7.32 -10.33 0.14
CA THR A 102 6.00 -10.56 0.69
C THR A 102 6.09 -11.04 2.14
N ILE A 103 5.19 -10.53 2.98
CA ILE A 103 5.05 -10.89 4.39
C ILE A 103 3.61 -11.32 4.58
N GLY A 104 3.38 -12.53 5.07
CA GLY A 104 2.03 -13.08 5.23
C GLY A 104 1.60 -13.23 6.67
N SER A 105 0.30 -13.48 6.86
CA SER A 105 -0.32 -13.67 8.19
C SER A 105 -0.23 -12.44 9.09
N LEU A 106 -0.39 -11.26 8.50
CA LEU A 106 -0.51 -10.01 9.25
C LEU A 106 -1.91 -9.88 9.84
N ASN A 107 -2.01 -9.12 10.92
CA ASN A 107 -3.28 -8.75 11.53
C ASN A 107 -3.52 -7.23 11.41
N PRO A 108 -4.76 -6.74 11.63
CA PRO A 108 -5.07 -5.31 11.48
C PRO A 108 -4.26 -4.40 12.41
N THR A 109 -3.81 -4.91 13.56
CA THR A 109 -2.95 -4.15 14.49
C THR A 109 -1.56 -3.95 13.91
N ASP A 110 -1.01 -4.91 13.16
CA ASP A 110 0.28 -4.76 12.47
C ASP A 110 0.22 -3.62 11.45
N VAL A 111 -0.85 -3.60 10.64
CA VAL A 111 -1.11 -2.56 9.64
C VAL A 111 -1.27 -1.19 10.31
N TYR A 112 -2.11 -1.12 11.35
CA TYR A 112 -2.33 0.10 12.11
C TYR A 112 -1.03 0.64 12.72
N ASN A 113 -0.23 -0.23 13.35
CA ASN A 113 1.04 0.16 13.96
C ASN A 113 2.02 0.68 12.91
N TYR A 114 2.06 0.06 11.73
CA TYR A 114 2.88 0.57 10.63
C TYR A 114 2.44 1.96 10.18
N CYS A 115 1.16 2.17 9.87
CA CYS A 115 0.65 3.48 9.49
C CYS A 115 0.90 4.54 10.57
N LEU A 116 0.72 4.18 11.85
CA LEU A 116 1.00 5.07 12.97
C LEU A 116 2.51 5.40 13.08
N SER A 117 3.38 4.44 12.79
CA SER A 117 4.83 4.67 12.80
C SER A 117 5.27 5.61 11.68
N VAL A 118 4.65 5.51 10.49
CA VAL A 118 4.87 6.42 9.36
C VAL A 118 4.43 7.84 9.74
N LYS A 119 3.22 7.99 10.31
CA LYS A 119 2.73 9.26 10.86
C LYS A 119 3.66 9.88 11.91
N LYS A 120 4.44 9.05 12.63
CA LYS A 120 5.42 9.48 13.64
C LYS A 120 6.83 9.71 13.07
N GLY A 121 7.01 9.63 11.75
CA GLY A 121 8.28 9.92 11.08
C GLY A 121 9.22 8.71 10.93
N LEU A 122 8.72 7.47 11.00
CA LEU A 122 9.53 6.29 10.65
C LEU A 122 9.96 6.36 9.17
N THR A 123 11.14 5.81 8.87
CA THR A 123 11.65 5.67 7.51
C THR A 123 10.64 4.97 6.60
N ARG A 124 10.34 5.63 5.47
CA ARG A 124 9.32 5.23 4.51
C ARG A 124 9.77 3.99 3.74
N ALA A 125 8.94 2.95 3.75
CA ALA A 125 9.07 1.83 2.83
C ALA A 125 8.09 2.00 1.67
N TYR A 126 8.48 1.59 0.45
CA TYR A 126 7.51 1.40 -0.62
C TYR A 126 6.75 0.10 -0.33
N ILE A 127 5.57 0.22 0.28
CA ILE A 127 4.80 -0.90 0.82
C ILE A 127 3.31 -0.78 0.53
N ALA A 128 2.68 -1.92 0.30
CA ALA A 128 1.23 -2.05 0.37
C ALA A 128 0.84 -3.27 1.21
N PHE A 129 -0.30 -3.16 1.90
CA PHE A 129 -0.97 -4.25 2.59
C PHE A 129 -2.17 -4.66 1.76
N HIS A 130 -2.47 -5.94 1.67
CA HIS A 130 -3.62 -6.39 0.90
C HIS A 130 -4.26 -7.64 1.48
N SER A 131 -5.57 -7.74 1.22
CA SER A 131 -6.38 -8.94 1.33
C SER A 131 -6.85 -9.32 -0.07
N ASN A 132 -7.90 -10.12 -0.19
CA ASN A 132 -8.62 -10.32 -1.45
C ASN A 132 -9.49 -9.10 -1.83
N GLU A 133 -10.01 -8.35 -0.85
CA GLU A 133 -10.97 -7.28 -1.13
C GLU A 133 -10.33 -5.90 -1.27
N TYR A 134 -9.21 -5.67 -0.58
CA TYR A 134 -8.61 -4.35 -0.47
C TYR A 134 -7.10 -4.41 -0.61
N LEU A 135 -6.55 -3.39 -1.26
CA LEU A 135 -5.14 -3.00 -1.27
C LEU A 135 -5.02 -1.64 -0.56
N LEU A 136 -4.16 -1.55 0.45
CA LEU A 136 -3.81 -0.35 1.19
C LEU A 136 -2.34 0.00 0.91
N TYR A 137 -2.10 1.00 0.08
CA TYR A 137 -0.79 1.56 -0.15
C TYR A 137 -0.49 2.69 0.84
N VAL A 138 0.73 2.74 1.36
CA VAL A 138 1.13 3.73 2.39
C VAL A 138 2.39 4.47 1.94
N SER A 139 2.28 5.80 1.91
CA SER A 139 3.40 6.72 1.65
C SER A 139 3.65 7.63 2.87
N SER A 140 4.52 8.65 2.76
CA SER A 140 4.69 9.66 3.82
C SER A 140 3.43 10.45 4.12
N ASP A 141 2.66 10.73 3.08
CA ASP A 141 1.70 11.84 3.09
C ASP A 141 0.29 11.31 2.95
N VAL A 142 0.13 10.16 2.29
CA VAL A 142 -1.17 9.58 2.00
C VAL A 142 -1.25 8.09 2.28
N ILE A 143 -2.47 7.68 2.60
CA ILE A 143 -2.93 6.30 2.59
C ILE A 143 -3.92 6.16 1.43
N ASP A 144 -3.59 5.27 0.48
CA ASP A 144 -4.43 4.97 -0.67
C ASP A 144 -5.07 3.60 -0.49
N ILE A 145 -6.39 3.53 -0.65
CA ILE A 145 -7.17 2.30 -0.54
C ILE A 145 -7.79 2.00 -1.89
N ILE A 146 -7.58 0.78 -2.38
CA ILE A 146 -8.05 0.31 -3.67
C ILE A 146 -8.86 -0.98 -3.46
N SER A 147 -9.93 -1.12 -4.22
CA SER A 147 -10.77 -2.32 -4.26
C SER A 147 -11.31 -2.51 -5.68
N SER A 148 -11.30 -3.76 -6.17
CA SER A 148 -11.94 -4.10 -7.45
C SER A 148 -13.46 -3.99 -7.40
N ASN A 149 -14.06 -4.02 -6.21
CA ASN A 149 -15.46 -3.74 -5.99
C ASN A 149 -15.69 -2.25 -5.69
N ALA A 150 -16.36 -1.53 -6.59
CA ALA A 150 -16.66 -0.10 -6.43
C ALA A 150 -17.60 0.19 -5.25
N THR A 151 -18.50 -0.73 -4.90
CA THR A 151 -19.38 -0.58 -3.73
C THR A 151 -18.59 -0.50 -2.43
N ASN A 152 -17.47 -1.22 -2.32
CA ASN A 152 -16.59 -1.16 -1.16
C ASN A 152 -15.99 0.25 -0.99
N ILE A 153 -15.61 0.88 -2.09
CA ILE A 153 -15.04 2.23 -2.09
C ILE A 153 -16.12 3.28 -1.83
N SER A 154 -17.30 3.14 -2.44
CA SER A 154 -18.45 4.01 -2.16
C SER A 154 -18.76 4.05 -0.67
N LYS A 155 -18.83 2.90 0.00
CA LYS A 155 -19.06 2.82 1.45
C LYS A 155 -18.00 3.55 2.27
N LEU A 156 -16.72 3.47 1.87
CA LEU A 156 -15.64 4.20 2.53
C LEU A 156 -15.77 5.71 2.32
N LYS A 157 -16.05 6.15 1.09
CA LYS A 157 -16.27 7.56 0.78
C LYS A 157 -17.48 8.13 1.53
N ASP A 158 -18.58 7.39 1.61
CA ASP A 158 -19.78 7.78 2.37
C ASP A 158 -19.49 7.90 3.86
N ARG A 159 -18.80 6.91 4.44
CA ARG A 159 -18.50 6.87 5.88
C ARG A 159 -17.49 7.94 6.30
N TYR A 160 -16.51 8.22 5.44
CA TYR A 160 -15.41 9.13 5.74
C TYR A 160 -15.44 10.40 4.88
N ASN A 161 -16.65 10.83 4.50
CA ASN A 161 -16.88 11.91 3.55
C ASN A 161 -16.10 13.20 3.90
N ASP A 162 -15.98 13.50 5.19
CA ASP A 162 -15.32 14.73 5.67
C ASP A 162 -13.78 14.63 5.73
N PHE A 163 -13.21 13.45 5.48
CA PHE A 163 -11.78 13.18 5.72
C PHE A 163 -11.01 12.73 4.48
N TYR A 164 -11.69 12.20 3.46
CA TYR A 164 -11.00 11.70 2.28
C TYR A 164 -10.65 12.84 1.30
N ASP A 165 -9.51 12.70 0.64
CA ASP A 165 -9.02 13.66 -0.34
C ASP A 165 -9.89 13.62 -1.60
N ARG A 166 -10.53 14.76 -1.90
CA ARG A 166 -11.40 14.93 -3.08
C ARG A 166 -10.70 15.58 -4.27
N TYR A 167 -9.42 15.93 -4.18
CA TYR A 167 -8.70 16.64 -5.24
C TYR A 167 -8.73 15.90 -6.57
N TYR A 168 -8.69 14.55 -6.52
CA TYR A 168 -8.71 13.68 -7.69
C TYR A 168 -10.07 13.05 -7.99
N GLU A 169 -11.15 13.57 -7.39
CA GLU A 169 -12.52 13.11 -7.62
C GLU A 169 -13.22 14.00 -8.66
N GLY A 170 -13.98 13.38 -9.57
CA GLY A 170 -14.79 14.12 -10.55
C GLY A 170 -14.03 14.61 -11.78
N ASN A 171 -12.71 14.41 -11.85
CA ASN A 171 -11.94 14.60 -13.07
C ASN A 171 -12.04 13.33 -13.94
N ALA A 172 -13.18 13.16 -14.61
CA ALA A 172 -13.43 12.07 -15.56
C ALA A 172 -12.53 12.09 -16.82
N HIS A 173 -11.63 13.07 -16.94
CA HIS A 173 -10.69 13.16 -18.05
C HIS A 173 -9.39 13.76 -17.54
N ILE A 174 -8.29 13.04 -17.72
CA ILE A 174 -7.10 13.42 -18.50
C ILE A 174 -6.14 12.21 -18.37
N TYR A 175 -5.52 11.84 -19.48
CA TYR A 175 -4.64 10.67 -19.70
C TYR A 175 -5.37 9.35 -20.02
N GLY A 176 -6.09 9.39 -21.16
CA GLY A 176 -6.06 8.28 -22.11
C GLY A 176 -4.85 8.40 -23.03
#